data_AF-A0A3N0GRU7-F1
#
_entry.id   AF-A0A3N0GRU7-F1
#
_cell.length_a   1.000
_cell.length_b   1.000
_cell.length_c   1.000
_cell.angle_alpha   90.00
_cell.angle_beta   90.00
_cell.angle_gamma   90.00
#
_symmetry.space_group_name_H-M   'P 1'
#
loop_
_entity.id
_entity.type
_entity.pdbx_description
1 polymer ?
#
loop_
_entity_poly.entity_id
_entity_poly.type
_entity_poly.pdbx_seq_one_letter_code
_entity_poly.pdbx_strand_id
1 'polypeptide(L)'
;MGRGRRRIAVVAVVVVVACVLGFVGFRTVWRDTHRTDFSRALDVVPRSTLRLAFTDWSAVRQKLGVPDQAHPSDATIQKLTSKAYDSDLSAASSIDESTAALQKNFGFSPATAQWEAYAQSRAGATMVLRMPDGFDMSNVTGHLDDLGFTRPSKAAGVWKGGVDLVAAIDPTITPELQYVAVLADRHLIVTSDEESYAQEAAATALGDRSSLGDVGSTRALVDKLDEPAAAMVWSRDFACSDLAMSQADQDGQDQAESLVNEAGGVSPLNGLVMALAPDRGLTVAELFESSSQAKQNLRPRARLAVGDAPGRGGSFSDDLKLTVSRTDGAAVILRLQPKERTGYVLSALDNGPVLFATC
;
A
#
# COMPACT_ATOMS: atom_id res chain seq x y z
N MET A 1 -38.73 36.85 35.80
CA MET A 1 -37.33 36.71 35.29
C MET A 1 -37.01 35.38 34.57
N GLY A 2 -37.96 34.47 34.29
CA GLY A 2 -37.64 33.10 33.86
C GLY A 2 -37.65 32.76 32.35
N ARG A 3 -38.25 33.58 31.47
CA ARG A 3 -38.40 33.24 30.04
C ARG A 3 -37.27 33.74 29.13
N GLY A 4 -36.70 34.92 29.41
CA GLY A 4 -35.64 35.53 28.59
C GLY A 4 -34.30 34.79 28.66
N ARG A 5 -33.85 34.46 29.88
CA ARG A 5 -32.61 33.67 30.10
C ARG A 5 -32.67 32.28 29.48
N ARG A 6 -33.85 31.64 29.49
CA ARG A 6 -34.05 30.30 28.91
C ARG A 6 -33.95 30.33 27.38
N ARG A 7 -34.47 31.37 26.72
CA ARG A 7 -34.34 31.56 25.26
C ARG A 7 -32.90 31.86 24.86
N ILE A 8 -32.20 32.71 25.60
CA ILE A 8 -30.79 33.02 25.34
C ILE A 8 -29.92 31.77 25.50
N ALA A 9 -30.15 30.96 26.53
CA ALA A 9 -29.43 29.71 26.74
C ALA A 9 -29.68 28.70 25.61
N VAL A 10 -30.92 28.55 25.14
CA VAL A 10 -31.25 27.66 24.02
C VAL A 10 -30.60 28.13 22.72
N VAL A 11 -30.64 29.43 22.42
CA VAL A 11 -29.98 29.99 21.22
C VAL A 11 -28.47 29.78 21.29
N ALA A 12 -27.84 30.02 22.44
CA ALA A 12 -26.41 29.80 22.62
C ALA A 12 -26.02 28.32 22.40
N VAL A 13 -26.80 27.37 22.95
CA VAL A 13 -26.56 25.94 22.74
C VAL A 13 -26.71 25.55 21.28
N VAL A 14 -27.75 26.03 20.59
CA VAL A 14 -27.95 25.74 19.15
C VAL A 14 -26.81 26.29 18.30
N VAL A 15 -26.34 27.51 18.58
CA VAL A 15 -25.20 28.10 17.88
C VAL A 15 -23.92 27.29 18.12
N VAL A 16 -23.65 26.89 19.37
CA VAL A 16 -22.48 26.07 19.69
C VAL A 16 -22.55 24.72 18.97
N VAL A 17 -23.70 24.04 18.99
CA VAL A 17 -23.88 22.76 18.29
C VAL A 17 -23.69 22.94 16.77
N ALA A 18 -24.27 23.98 16.17
CA ALA A 18 -24.11 24.26 14.75
C ALA A 18 -22.64 24.57 14.38
N CYS A 19 -21.92 25.33 15.21
CA CYS A 19 -20.50 25.60 15.01
C CYS A 19 -19.65 24.33 15.16
N VAL A 20 -19.94 23.46 16.13
CA VAL A 20 -19.24 22.18 16.30
C VAL A 20 -19.50 21.26 15.11
N LEU A 21 -20.75 21.11 14.68
CA LEU A 21 -21.10 20.30 13.51
C LEU A 21 -20.49 20.86 12.22
N GLY A 22 -20.52 22.19 12.04
CA GLY A 22 -19.89 22.86 10.90
C GLY A 22 -18.38 22.72 10.89
N PHE A 23 -17.72 22.85 12.04
CA PHE A 23 -16.28 22.66 12.17
C PHE A 23 -15.86 21.21 11.96
N VAL A 24 -16.60 20.25 12.53
CA VAL A 24 -16.39 18.82 12.29
C VAL A 24 -16.58 18.52 10.81
N GLY A 25 -17.72 18.91 10.20
CA GLY A 25 -17.98 18.68 8.78
C GLY A 25 -16.92 19.30 7.88
N PHE A 26 -16.52 20.55 8.12
CA PHE A 26 -15.45 21.23 7.39
C PHE A 26 -14.10 20.51 7.54
N ARG A 27 -13.73 20.08 8.76
CA ARG A 27 -12.49 19.35 9.01
C ARG A 27 -12.48 17.97 8.36
N THR A 28 -13.64 17.31 8.29
CA THR A 28 -13.77 15.99 7.66
C THR A 28 -13.62 16.12 6.14
N VAL A 29 -14.36 17.05 5.53
CA VAL A 29 -14.27 17.37 4.09
C VAL A 29 -12.88 17.88 3.70
N TRP A 30 -12.24 18.70 4.53
CA TRP A 30 -10.86 19.14 4.29
C TRP A 30 -9.90 17.96 4.32
N ARG A 31 -9.95 17.11 5.37
CA ARG A 31 -9.07 15.92 5.43
C ARG A 31 -9.30 15.03 4.22
N ASP A 32 -10.53 14.75 3.85
CA ASP A 32 -10.83 13.86 2.72
C ASP A 32 -10.34 14.44 1.38
N THR A 33 -10.41 15.76 1.20
CA THR A 33 -9.90 16.42 -0.03
C THR A 33 -8.38 16.52 -0.11
N HIS A 34 -7.65 16.34 0.99
CA HIS A 34 -6.18 16.45 1.04
C HIS A 34 -5.48 15.14 1.39
N ARG A 35 -6.21 14.01 1.43
CA ARG A 35 -5.60 12.70 1.65
C ARG A 35 -4.80 12.29 0.41
N THR A 36 -3.69 11.62 0.65
CA THR A 36 -2.90 10.93 -0.38
C THR A 36 -3.68 9.74 -0.95
N ASP A 37 -3.39 9.35 -2.18
CA ASP A 37 -3.93 8.11 -2.78
C ASP A 37 -3.49 6.90 -1.97
N PHE A 38 -2.26 6.89 -1.49
CA PHE A 38 -1.78 5.87 -0.56
C PHE A 38 -2.65 5.77 0.70
N SER A 39 -3.03 6.92 1.28
CA SER A 39 -3.95 6.94 2.41
C SER A 39 -5.34 6.42 2.04
N ARG A 40 -5.84 6.73 0.83
CA ARG A 40 -7.16 6.26 0.33
C ARG A 40 -7.16 4.75 0.06
N ALA A 41 -6.05 4.18 -0.41
CA ALA A 41 -5.94 2.74 -0.69
C ALA A 41 -6.27 1.87 0.53
N LEU A 42 -5.86 2.31 1.72
CA LEU A 42 -6.19 1.62 2.98
C LEU A 42 -7.70 1.55 3.25
N ASP A 43 -8.50 2.47 2.72
CA ASP A 43 -9.95 2.54 2.99
C ASP A 43 -10.76 1.58 2.10
N VAL A 44 -10.12 0.97 1.09
CA VAL A 44 -10.80 0.08 0.12
C VAL A 44 -10.35 -1.37 0.21
N VAL A 45 -9.37 -1.68 1.06
CA VAL A 45 -8.88 -3.04 1.30
C VAL A 45 -9.39 -3.57 2.64
N PRO A 46 -9.66 -4.89 2.76
CA PRO A 46 -10.19 -5.48 3.99
C PRO A 46 -9.42 -5.13 5.27
N ARG A 47 -10.12 -4.97 6.40
CA ARG A 47 -9.49 -4.76 7.72
C ARG A 47 -8.56 -5.89 8.17
N SER A 48 -8.79 -7.09 7.65
CA SER A 48 -8.02 -8.30 7.91
C SER A 48 -6.66 -8.32 7.23
N THR A 49 -6.39 -7.38 6.32
CA THR A 49 -5.10 -7.23 5.64
C THR A 49 -3.94 -7.13 6.64
N LEU A 50 -2.94 -7.98 6.43
CA LEU A 50 -1.70 -8.06 7.19
C LEU A 50 -0.55 -7.38 6.44
N ARG A 51 -0.54 -7.49 5.11
CA ARG A 51 0.44 -6.85 4.22
C ARG A 51 -0.29 -6.14 3.08
N LEU A 52 0.08 -4.89 2.82
CA LEU A 52 -0.41 -4.09 1.70
C LEU A 52 0.78 -3.62 0.88
N ALA A 53 0.75 -3.87 -0.42
CA ALA A 53 1.64 -3.28 -1.41
C ALA A 53 0.85 -2.21 -2.18
N PHE A 54 1.42 -1.04 -2.39
CA PHE A 54 0.78 0.09 -3.07
C PHE A 54 1.71 0.65 -4.13
N THR A 55 1.17 0.95 -5.31
CA THR A 55 1.91 1.61 -6.41
C THR A 55 1.07 2.74 -6.99
N ASP A 56 1.59 3.96 -7.00
CA ASP A 56 1.01 5.11 -7.71
C ASP A 56 1.50 5.11 -9.16
N TRP A 57 0.77 4.38 -10.00
CA TRP A 57 1.09 4.25 -11.42
C TRP A 57 1.08 5.59 -12.16
N SER A 58 0.30 6.58 -11.70
CA SER A 58 0.30 7.94 -12.28
C SER A 58 1.62 8.66 -12.00
N ALA A 59 2.08 8.62 -10.74
CA ALA A 59 3.37 9.19 -10.36
C ALA A 59 4.53 8.47 -11.07
N VAL A 60 4.47 7.14 -11.21
CA VAL A 60 5.46 6.35 -11.93
C VAL A 60 5.51 6.75 -13.42
N ARG A 61 4.36 6.82 -14.11
CA ARG A 61 4.32 7.26 -15.51
C ARG A 61 4.84 8.68 -15.68
N GLN A 62 4.44 9.60 -14.81
CA GLN A 62 4.93 10.98 -14.82
C GLN A 62 6.45 11.04 -14.65
N LYS A 63 6.99 10.31 -13.67
CA LYS A 63 8.43 10.26 -13.39
C LYS A 63 9.24 9.73 -14.56
N LEU A 64 8.71 8.74 -15.28
CA LEU A 64 9.38 8.05 -16.39
C LEU A 64 9.17 8.73 -17.75
N GLY A 65 8.36 9.79 -17.80
CA GLY A 65 7.97 10.47 -19.04
C GLY A 65 7.20 9.53 -19.97
N VAL A 66 6.28 8.75 -19.40
CA VAL A 66 5.32 7.92 -20.12
C VAL A 66 3.99 8.68 -20.15
N PRO A 67 3.42 8.98 -21.33
CA PRO A 67 2.19 9.75 -21.42
C PRO A 67 0.99 8.96 -20.89
N ASP A 68 0.05 9.66 -20.24
CA ASP A 68 -1.26 9.10 -19.91
C ASP A 68 -2.08 8.95 -21.20
N GLN A 69 -2.42 7.72 -21.54
CA GLN A 69 -3.17 7.37 -22.74
C GLN A 69 -4.26 6.35 -22.38
N ALA A 70 -5.47 6.53 -22.91
CA ALA A 70 -6.55 5.56 -22.72
C ALA A 70 -6.24 4.21 -23.38
N HIS A 71 -5.52 4.24 -24.50
CA HIS A 71 -5.11 3.06 -25.27
C HIS A 71 -3.60 3.13 -25.54
N PRO A 72 -2.76 2.76 -24.56
CA PRO A 72 -1.31 2.78 -24.72
C PRO A 72 -0.87 1.76 -25.77
N SER A 73 0.12 2.11 -26.57
CA SER A 73 0.74 1.18 -27.52
C SER A 73 1.65 0.16 -26.81
N ASP A 74 1.92 -0.97 -27.45
CA ASP A 74 2.86 -1.99 -26.95
C ASP A 74 4.24 -1.40 -26.60
N ALA A 75 4.75 -0.48 -27.43
CA ALA A 75 6.00 0.22 -27.16
C ALA A 75 5.95 1.11 -25.91
N THR A 76 4.77 1.70 -25.62
CA THR A 76 4.55 2.51 -24.41
C THR A 76 4.52 1.61 -23.18
N ILE A 77 3.85 0.46 -23.27
CA ILE A 77 3.80 -0.55 -22.22
C ILE A 77 5.19 -1.10 -21.92
N GLN A 78 5.93 -1.52 -22.93
CA GLN A 78 7.30 -2.04 -22.77
C GLN A 78 8.24 -0.99 -22.17
N LYS A 79 8.13 0.27 -22.59
CA LYS A 79 8.90 1.37 -22.00
C LYS A 79 8.56 1.58 -20.53
N LEU A 80 7.28 1.50 -20.16
CA LEU A 80 6.83 1.64 -18.77
C LEU A 80 7.38 0.51 -17.92
N THR A 81 7.14 -0.76 -18.29
CA THR A 81 7.53 -1.92 -17.49
C THR A 81 9.04 -2.00 -17.29
N SER A 82 9.83 -1.89 -18.36
CA SER A 82 11.29 -1.93 -18.27
C SER A 82 11.86 -0.81 -17.39
N LYS A 83 11.38 0.43 -17.56
CA LYS A 83 11.91 1.55 -16.78
C LYS A 83 11.44 1.55 -15.33
N ALA A 84 10.20 1.12 -15.07
CA ALA A 84 9.68 1.00 -13.71
C ALA A 84 10.48 -0.05 -12.92
N TYR A 85 10.79 -1.18 -13.55
CA TYR A 85 11.66 -2.22 -12.99
C TYR A 85 13.07 -1.70 -12.70
N ASP A 86 13.75 -1.11 -13.70
CA ASP A 86 15.14 -0.62 -13.55
C ASP A 86 15.30 0.49 -12.47
N SER A 87 14.21 1.19 -12.18
CA SER A 87 14.15 2.27 -11.18
C SER A 87 13.53 1.83 -9.86
N ASP A 88 13.14 0.55 -9.74
CA ASP A 88 12.53 -0.05 -8.56
C ASP A 88 11.15 0.53 -8.19
N LEU A 89 10.54 1.27 -9.12
CA LEU A 89 9.25 1.94 -8.93
C LEU A 89 8.06 0.98 -9.09
N SER A 90 8.25 -0.20 -9.69
CA SER A 90 7.24 -1.27 -9.73
C SER A 90 7.41 -2.30 -8.62
N ALA A 91 8.33 -2.11 -7.66
CA ALA A 91 8.66 -3.10 -6.63
C ALA A 91 7.45 -3.59 -5.81
N ALA A 92 6.45 -2.72 -5.61
CA ALA A 92 5.24 -3.04 -4.84
C ALA A 92 4.05 -3.45 -5.73
N SER A 93 4.24 -3.58 -7.04
CA SER A 93 3.19 -3.98 -7.96
C SER A 93 3.05 -5.49 -7.99
N SER A 94 1.80 -5.96 -8.02
CA SER A 94 1.46 -7.37 -8.25
C SER A 94 1.26 -7.71 -9.73
N ILE A 95 1.16 -6.73 -10.62
CA ILE A 95 0.76 -6.92 -12.02
C ILE A 95 1.70 -6.27 -13.05
N ASP A 96 2.93 -5.92 -12.67
CA ASP A 96 3.85 -5.23 -13.58
C ASP A 96 4.31 -6.17 -14.70
N GLU A 97 4.62 -7.42 -14.37
CA GLU A 97 4.93 -8.47 -15.34
C GLU A 97 3.75 -8.78 -16.29
N SER A 98 2.51 -8.68 -15.80
CA SER A 98 1.29 -8.95 -16.57
C SER A 98 0.79 -7.75 -17.38
N THR A 99 1.48 -6.59 -17.35
CA THR A 99 0.96 -5.31 -17.91
C THR A 99 0.43 -5.45 -19.34
N ALA A 100 1.19 -6.10 -20.23
CA ALA A 100 0.81 -6.27 -21.62
C ALA A 100 -0.41 -7.20 -21.79
N ALA A 101 -0.42 -8.32 -21.04
CA ALA A 101 -1.52 -9.28 -21.06
C ALA A 101 -2.82 -8.67 -20.51
N LEU A 102 -2.74 -7.89 -19.43
CA LEU A 102 -3.89 -7.19 -18.87
C LEU A 102 -4.44 -6.15 -19.85
N GLN A 103 -3.57 -5.33 -20.46
CA GLN A 103 -4.02 -4.31 -21.40
C GLN A 103 -4.74 -4.93 -22.61
N LYS A 104 -4.19 -6.04 -23.13
CA LYS A 104 -4.72 -6.75 -24.29
C LYS A 104 -6.04 -7.46 -23.99
N ASN A 105 -6.10 -8.19 -22.87
CA ASN A 105 -7.19 -9.12 -22.60
C ASN A 105 -8.32 -8.50 -21.76
N PHE A 106 -7.99 -7.62 -20.81
CA PHE A 106 -8.96 -7.03 -19.86
C PHE A 106 -9.23 -5.53 -20.11
N GLY A 107 -8.42 -4.89 -20.96
CA GLY A 107 -8.58 -3.48 -21.31
C GLY A 107 -8.05 -2.49 -20.26
N PHE A 108 -7.45 -2.96 -19.17
CA PHE A 108 -6.78 -2.15 -18.15
C PHE A 108 -5.38 -2.68 -17.87
N SER A 109 -4.50 -1.85 -17.31
CA SER A 109 -3.13 -2.24 -16.92
C SER A 109 -2.48 -1.15 -16.06
N PRO A 110 -1.27 -1.38 -15.51
CA PRO A 110 -0.40 -0.31 -14.98
C PRO A 110 -0.24 0.92 -15.88
N ALA A 111 -0.40 0.77 -17.20
CA ALA A 111 -0.31 1.90 -18.13
C ALA A 111 -1.55 2.80 -18.14
N THR A 112 -2.67 2.36 -17.57
CA THR A 112 -3.95 3.11 -17.55
C THR A 112 -4.48 3.36 -16.14
N ALA A 113 -4.14 2.51 -15.16
CA ALA A 113 -4.55 2.68 -13.76
C ALA A 113 -3.94 3.94 -13.13
N GLN A 114 -4.67 4.57 -12.20
CA GLN A 114 -4.13 5.66 -11.39
C GLN A 114 -3.20 5.12 -10.32
N TRP A 115 -3.68 4.14 -9.56
CA TRP A 115 -2.91 3.43 -8.54
C TRP A 115 -3.40 2.00 -8.37
N GLU A 116 -2.56 1.21 -7.74
CA GLU A 116 -2.78 -0.18 -7.39
C GLU A 116 -2.57 -0.40 -5.89
N ALA A 117 -3.39 -1.26 -5.30
CA ALA A 117 -3.28 -1.71 -3.93
C ALA A 117 -3.45 -3.25 -3.87
N TYR A 118 -2.38 -3.98 -3.60
CA TYR A 118 -2.39 -5.42 -3.41
C TYR A 118 -2.36 -5.76 -1.91
N ALA A 119 -3.41 -6.42 -1.42
CA ALA A 119 -3.67 -6.63 -0.01
C ALA A 119 -3.78 -8.12 0.31
N GLN A 120 -2.94 -8.59 1.23
CA GLN A 120 -2.84 -9.99 1.62
C GLN A 120 -3.31 -10.19 3.07
N SER A 121 -4.06 -11.27 3.28
CA SER A 121 -4.46 -11.75 4.61
C SER A 121 -4.26 -13.26 4.71
N ARG A 122 -4.62 -13.84 5.86
CA ARG A 122 -4.63 -15.31 6.02
C ARG A 122 -5.77 -16.00 5.24
N ALA A 123 -6.75 -15.23 4.76
CA ALA A 123 -7.94 -15.75 4.09
C ALA A 123 -7.87 -15.66 2.55
N GLY A 124 -6.90 -14.94 2.00
CA GLY A 124 -6.75 -14.70 0.56
C GLY A 124 -6.02 -13.40 0.27
N ALA A 125 -5.85 -13.12 -1.02
CA ALA A 125 -5.23 -11.91 -1.54
C ALA A 125 -6.17 -11.17 -2.49
N THR A 126 -6.13 -9.84 -2.46
CA THR A 126 -6.96 -9.01 -3.35
C THR A 126 -6.14 -7.87 -3.92
N MET A 127 -6.38 -7.55 -5.18
CA MET A 127 -5.86 -6.34 -5.80
C MET A 127 -7.01 -5.37 -6.01
N VAL A 128 -6.78 -4.10 -5.69
CA VAL A 128 -7.69 -3.00 -5.99
C VAL A 128 -6.97 -2.01 -6.90
N LEU A 129 -7.51 -1.80 -8.10
CA LEU A 129 -7.04 -0.81 -9.05
C LEU A 129 -8.01 0.35 -9.10
N ARG A 130 -7.49 1.57 -8.99
CA ARG A 130 -8.25 2.78 -9.29
C ARG A 130 -8.01 3.18 -10.74
N MET A 131 -9.08 3.28 -11.51
CA MET A 131 -9.03 3.77 -12.89
C MET A 131 -9.33 5.27 -12.94
N PRO A 132 -8.92 6.03 -13.96
CA PRO A 132 -9.32 7.44 -14.10
C PRO A 132 -10.84 7.64 -14.16
N ASP A 133 -11.35 8.80 -13.74
CA ASP A 133 -12.81 9.10 -13.73
C ASP A 133 -13.48 9.00 -15.12
N GLY A 134 -12.72 9.21 -16.20
CA GLY A 134 -13.19 9.07 -17.57
C GLY A 134 -13.01 7.68 -18.18
N PHE A 135 -12.54 6.69 -17.42
CA PHE A 135 -12.26 5.36 -17.91
C PHE A 135 -13.55 4.57 -18.17
N ASP A 136 -13.62 3.89 -19.31
CA ASP A 136 -14.77 3.06 -19.67
C ASP A 136 -14.77 1.73 -18.91
N MET A 137 -15.40 1.73 -17.73
CA MET A 137 -15.55 0.53 -16.90
C MET A 137 -16.41 -0.54 -17.58
N SER A 138 -17.29 -0.16 -18.52
CA SER A 138 -18.14 -1.12 -19.24
C SER A 138 -17.33 -1.97 -20.22
N ASN A 139 -16.26 -1.40 -20.81
CA ASN A 139 -15.32 -2.14 -21.64
C ASN A 139 -14.69 -3.31 -20.87
N VAL A 140 -14.33 -3.13 -19.60
CA VAL A 140 -13.80 -4.22 -18.75
C VAL A 140 -14.80 -5.35 -18.61
N THR A 141 -16.08 -5.04 -18.35
CA THR A 141 -17.10 -6.08 -18.26
C THR A 141 -17.40 -6.77 -19.59
N GLY A 142 -17.21 -6.08 -20.72
CA GLY A 142 -17.27 -6.67 -22.06
C GLY A 142 -16.15 -7.68 -22.27
N HIS A 143 -14.91 -7.30 -21.94
CA HIS A 143 -13.75 -8.20 -21.97
C HIS A 143 -13.94 -9.42 -21.07
N LEU A 144 -14.46 -9.26 -19.85
CA LEU A 144 -14.74 -10.40 -18.95
C LEU A 144 -15.75 -11.39 -19.58
N ASP A 145 -16.80 -10.88 -20.24
CA ASP A 145 -17.79 -11.69 -20.94
C ASP A 145 -17.15 -12.45 -22.12
N ASP A 146 -16.36 -11.77 -22.96
CA ASP A 146 -15.66 -12.33 -24.11
C ASP A 146 -14.62 -13.39 -23.70
N LEU A 147 -13.97 -13.20 -22.55
CA LEU A 147 -13.04 -14.16 -21.97
C LEU A 147 -13.75 -15.37 -21.34
N GLY A 148 -15.07 -15.35 -21.20
CA GLY A 148 -15.84 -16.47 -20.64
C GLY A 148 -15.99 -16.46 -19.13
N PHE A 149 -15.78 -15.32 -18.46
CA PHE A 149 -16.12 -15.20 -17.03
C PHE A 149 -17.64 -15.32 -16.84
N THR A 150 -18.03 -16.02 -15.79
CA THR A 150 -19.44 -16.10 -15.38
C THR A 150 -19.88 -14.79 -14.77
N ARG A 151 -20.85 -14.13 -15.40
CA ARG A 151 -21.43 -12.85 -14.97
C ARG A 151 -22.18 -12.98 -13.63
N PRO A 152 -22.00 -12.02 -12.69
CA PRO A 152 -22.79 -11.98 -11.46
C PRO A 152 -24.23 -11.54 -11.70
N SER A 153 -25.13 -11.89 -10.78
CA SER A 153 -26.54 -11.45 -10.81
C SER A 153 -26.76 -10.00 -10.42
N LYS A 154 -25.78 -9.37 -9.75
CA LYS A 154 -25.78 -7.97 -9.34
C LYS A 154 -24.67 -7.21 -10.07
N ALA A 155 -24.89 -5.93 -10.37
CA ALA A 155 -23.92 -5.10 -11.08
C ALA A 155 -22.55 -5.03 -10.39
N ALA A 156 -22.52 -4.84 -9.07
CA ALA A 156 -21.30 -4.85 -8.25
C ALA A 156 -20.92 -6.24 -7.71
N GLY A 157 -21.44 -7.32 -8.31
CA GLY A 157 -21.10 -8.68 -7.93
C GLY A 157 -19.75 -9.13 -8.50
N VAL A 158 -19.33 -10.32 -8.06
CA VAL A 158 -18.07 -10.94 -8.47
C VAL A 158 -18.28 -11.82 -9.70
N TRP A 159 -17.57 -11.49 -10.79
CA TRP A 159 -17.38 -12.32 -11.97
C TRP A 159 -16.46 -13.49 -11.64
N LYS A 160 -16.78 -14.67 -12.17
CA LYS A 160 -16.04 -15.91 -11.87
C LYS A 160 -15.33 -16.45 -13.11
N GLY A 161 -14.01 -16.45 -13.11
CA GLY A 161 -13.20 -17.13 -14.11
C GLY A 161 -12.64 -18.45 -13.58
N GLY A 162 -12.06 -18.41 -12.37
CA GLY A 162 -11.35 -19.55 -11.77
C GLY A 162 -9.98 -19.81 -12.39
N VAL A 163 -9.19 -20.65 -11.73
CA VAL A 163 -7.76 -20.87 -12.06
C VAL A 163 -7.55 -21.38 -13.50
N ASP A 164 -8.37 -22.32 -13.97
CA ASP A 164 -8.21 -22.93 -15.29
C ASP A 164 -8.42 -21.90 -16.42
N LEU A 165 -9.40 -21.00 -16.25
CA LEU A 165 -9.64 -19.95 -17.23
C LEU A 165 -8.49 -18.96 -17.28
N VAL A 166 -8.08 -18.45 -16.11
CA VAL A 166 -6.98 -17.46 -16.02
C VAL A 166 -5.69 -18.00 -16.63
N ALA A 167 -5.33 -19.25 -16.29
CA ALA A 167 -4.14 -19.90 -16.83
C ALA A 167 -4.19 -20.09 -18.36
N ALA A 168 -5.38 -20.24 -18.94
CA ALA A 168 -5.57 -20.39 -20.39
C ALA A 168 -5.50 -19.06 -21.16
N ILE A 169 -5.75 -17.92 -20.51
CA ILE A 169 -5.74 -16.59 -21.16
C ILE A 169 -4.30 -16.16 -21.46
N ASP A 170 -3.45 -16.12 -20.44
CA ASP A 170 -2.03 -15.80 -20.58
C ASP A 170 -1.28 -16.28 -19.31
N PRO A 171 -0.16 -17.02 -19.44
CA PRO A 171 0.56 -17.55 -18.30
C PRO A 171 1.21 -16.49 -17.40
N THR A 172 1.30 -15.23 -17.86
CA THR A 172 1.83 -14.11 -17.07
C THR A 172 0.79 -13.49 -16.15
N ILE A 173 -0.50 -13.81 -16.32
CA ILE A 173 -1.57 -13.25 -15.46
C ILE A 173 -1.53 -13.91 -14.09
N THR A 174 -1.60 -13.09 -13.05
CA THR A 174 -1.54 -13.57 -11.68
C THR A 174 -2.84 -14.25 -11.23
N PRO A 175 -2.78 -15.17 -10.24
CA PRO A 175 -3.96 -15.85 -9.70
C PRO A 175 -5.03 -14.91 -9.16
N GLU A 176 -4.71 -13.66 -8.82
CA GLU A 176 -5.66 -12.66 -8.32
C GLU A 176 -6.71 -12.25 -9.34
N LEU A 177 -6.59 -12.62 -10.62
CA LEU A 177 -7.57 -12.30 -11.66
C LEU A 177 -8.68 -13.35 -11.79
N GLN A 178 -8.67 -14.38 -10.95
CA GLN A 178 -9.67 -15.46 -10.96
C GLN A 178 -11.09 -14.97 -10.68
N TYR A 179 -11.21 -13.95 -9.82
CA TYR A 179 -12.47 -13.38 -9.39
C TYR A 179 -12.39 -11.86 -9.51
N VAL A 180 -13.35 -11.24 -10.21
CA VAL A 180 -13.28 -9.81 -10.53
C VAL A 180 -14.60 -9.12 -10.19
N ALA A 181 -14.56 -8.01 -9.45
CA ALA A 181 -15.68 -7.10 -9.25
C ALA A 181 -15.35 -5.74 -9.89
N VAL A 182 -16.26 -5.27 -10.74
CA VAL A 182 -16.14 -3.98 -11.42
C VAL A 182 -17.07 -2.98 -10.72
N LEU A 183 -16.50 -2.06 -9.95
CA LEU A 183 -17.23 -1.06 -9.17
C LEU A 183 -17.26 0.27 -9.93
N ALA A 184 -18.10 0.32 -10.97
CA ALA A 184 -18.11 1.44 -11.93
C ALA A 184 -18.30 2.81 -11.26
N ASP A 185 -19.24 2.93 -10.31
CA ASP A 185 -19.52 4.19 -9.60
C ASP A 185 -18.36 4.69 -8.72
N ARG A 186 -17.39 3.82 -8.43
CA ARG A 186 -16.20 4.13 -7.64
C ARG A 186 -14.93 4.17 -8.48
N HIS A 187 -15.04 3.85 -9.78
CA HIS A 187 -13.91 3.65 -10.69
C HIS A 187 -12.86 2.68 -10.13
N LEU A 188 -13.33 1.62 -9.47
CA LEU A 188 -12.46 0.59 -8.90
C LEU A 188 -12.67 -0.74 -9.62
N ILE A 189 -11.57 -1.45 -9.85
CA ILE A 189 -11.56 -2.86 -10.22
C ILE A 189 -10.98 -3.61 -9.02
N VAL A 190 -11.74 -4.54 -8.46
CA VAL A 190 -11.32 -5.37 -7.33
C VAL A 190 -11.17 -6.79 -7.83
N THR A 191 -10.03 -7.41 -7.61
CA THR A 191 -9.76 -8.78 -8.03
C THR A 191 -9.28 -9.62 -6.85
N SER A 192 -9.44 -10.94 -6.89
CA SER A 192 -8.94 -11.85 -5.85
C SER A 192 -8.66 -13.25 -6.41
N ASP A 193 -7.80 -13.97 -5.69
CA ASP A 193 -7.54 -15.39 -5.86
C ASP A 193 -8.67 -16.28 -5.32
N GLU A 194 -9.52 -15.76 -4.43
CA GLU A 194 -10.60 -16.50 -3.77
C GLU A 194 -11.96 -15.79 -3.92
N GLU A 195 -13.03 -16.54 -4.22
CA GLU A 195 -14.35 -15.94 -4.47
C GLU A 195 -14.88 -15.18 -3.23
N SER A 196 -14.76 -15.81 -2.06
CA SER A 196 -15.27 -15.24 -0.81
C SER A 196 -14.51 -13.98 -0.40
N TYR A 197 -13.20 -13.95 -0.69
CA TYR A 197 -12.35 -12.81 -0.40
C TYR A 197 -12.57 -11.67 -1.40
N ALA A 198 -12.83 -11.96 -2.69
CA ALA A 198 -13.30 -10.97 -3.67
C ALA A 198 -14.59 -10.27 -3.21
N GLN A 199 -15.54 -11.03 -2.67
CA GLN A 199 -16.82 -10.48 -2.16
C GLN A 199 -16.59 -9.57 -0.94
N GLU A 200 -15.72 -9.97 -0.01
CA GLU A 200 -15.35 -9.14 1.15
C GLU A 200 -14.63 -7.85 0.72
N ALA A 201 -13.67 -7.97 -0.19
CA ALA A 201 -12.91 -6.83 -0.72
C ALA A 201 -13.82 -5.85 -1.47
N ALA A 202 -14.70 -6.34 -2.34
CA ALA A 202 -15.67 -5.51 -3.04
C ALA A 202 -16.62 -4.78 -2.08
N ALA A 203 -17.13 -5.47 -1.06
CA ALA A 203 -17.97 -4.86 -0.02
C ALA A 203 -17.19 -3.79 0.79
N THR A 204 -15.92 -4.04 1.07
CA THR A 204 -15.05 -3.06 1.75
C THR A 204 -14.81 -1.83 0.87
N ALA A 205 -14.49 -2.01 -0.41
CA ALA A 205 -14.30 -0.93 -1.36
C ALA A 205 -15.57 -0.09 -1.59
N LEU A 206 -16.75 -0.68 -1.47
CA LEU A 206 -18.03 0.02 -1.46
C LEU A 206 -18.29 0.81 -0.17
N GLY A 207 -17.61 0.46 0.93
CA GLY A 207 -17.80 1.07 2.25
C GLY A 207 -18.79 0.31 3.14
N ASP A 208 -19.20 -0.90 2.75
CA ASP A 208 -20.15 -1.74 3.48
C ASP A 208 -19.48 -2.57 4.60
N ARG A 209 -18.15 -2.58 4.63
CA ARG A 209 -17.34 -3.30 5.62
C ARG A 209 -16.16 -2.46 6.10
N SER A 210 -15.61 -2.83 7.26
CA SER A 210 -14.43 -2.18 7.80
C SER A 210 -13.20 -2.44 6.93
N SER A 211 -12.38 -1.41 6.80
CA SER A 211 -11.16 -1.40 5.99
C SER A 211 -9.89 -1.45 6.84
N LEU A 212 -8.74 -1.62 6.20
CA LEU A 212 -7.44 -1.45 6.85
C LEU A 212 -7.27 -0.03 7.40
N GLY A 213 -7.91 0.96 6.78
CA GLY A 213 -7.97 2.34 7.23
C GLY A 213 -8.61 2.54 8.61
N ASP A 214 -9.47 1.60 9.04
CA ASP A 214 -10.07 1.59 10.38
C ASP A 214 -9.12 1.06 11.47
N VAL A 215 -7.96 0.51 11.09
CA VAL A 215 -6.91 0.10 12.03
C VAL A 215 -6.12 1.34 12.44
N GLY A 216 -6.43 1.89 13.60
CA GLY A 216 -5.88 3.17 14.07
C GLY A 216 -4.35 3.25 14.09
N SER A 217 -3.66 2.14 14.40
CA SER A 217 -2.18 2.08 14.36
C SER A 217 -1.65 2.24 12.93
N THR A 218 -2.17 1.45 11.98
CA THR A 218 -1.77 1.51 10.57
C THR A 218 -2.10 2.88 9.96
N ARG A 219 -3.29 3.40 10.23
CA ARG A 219 -3.75 4.73 9.80
C ARG A 219 -2.83 5.83 10.32
N ALA A 220 -2.48 5.81 11.61
CA ALA A 220 -1.61 6.79 12.22
C ALA A 220 -0.18 6.76 11.65
N LEU A 221 0.26 5.63 11.12
CA LEU A 221 1.58 5.48 10.49
C LEU A 221 1.57 6.03 9.06
N VAL A 222 0.57 5.65 8.25
CA VAL A 222 0.45 6.09 6.84
C VAL A 222 0.17 7.59 6.74
N ASP A 223 -0.68 8.16 7.61
CA ASP A 223 -1.02 9.60 7.59
C ASP A 223 0.19 10.52 7.91
N LYS A 224 1.32 9.96 8.35
CA LYS A 224 2.57 10.71 8.62
C LYS A 224 3.50 10.80 7.40
N LEU A 225 3.16 10.10 6.32
CA LEU A 225 4.00 9.94 5.14
C LEU A 225 3.49 10.82 4.01
N ASP A 226 4.45 11.30 3.21
CA ASP A 226 4.18 11.94 1.93
C ASP A 226 3.70 10.87 0.92
N GLU A 227 3.12 11.28 -0.21
CA GLU A 227 2.69 10.35 -1.27
C GLU A 227 3.89 9.56 -1.82
N PRO A 228 3.89 8.21 -1.71
CA PRO A 228 4.93 7.38 -2.30
C PRO A 228 4.62 7.03 -3.76
N ALA A 229 5.66 6.74 -4.54
CA ALA A 229 5.49 6.06 -5.82
C ALA A 229 5.19 4.57 -5.63
N ALA A 230 5.83 3.95 -4.64
CA ALA A 230 5.61 2.57 -4.24
C ALA A 230 5.74 2.43 -2.71
N ALA A 231 4.93 1.60 -2.08
CA ALA A 231 5.02 1.38 -0.64
C ALA A 231 4.59 -0.02 -0.21
N MET A 232 5.21 -0.50 0.86
CA MET A 232 4.84 -1.72 1.57
C MET A 232 4.40 -1.39 2.99
N VAL A 233 3.30 -1.97 3.44
CA VAL A 233 2.75 -1.81 4.79
C VAL A 233 2.59 -3.17 5.43
N TRP A 234 3.17 -3.35 6.61
CA TRP A 234 2.88 -4.47 7.49
C TRP A 234 2.03 -3.94 8.66
N SER A 235 0.82 -4.47 8.76
CA SER A 235 -0.15 -4.08 9.78
C SER A 235 0.12 -4.84 11.08
N ARG A 236 -0.01 -4.14 12.21
CA ARG A 236 0.23 -4.71 13.55
C ARG A 236 1.67 -5.28 13.65
N ASP A 237 1.83 -6.41 14.30
CA ASP A 237 3.10 -7.12 14.50
C ASP A 237 3.52 -8.00 13.32
N PHE A 238 2.83 -7.93 12.17
CA PHE A 238 3.08 -8.87 11.07
C PHE A 238 4.51 -8.78 10.51
N ALA A 239 5.15 -7.60 10.55
CA ALA A 239 6.56 -7.44 10.19
C ALA A 239 7.49 -8.33 11.03
N CYS A 240 7.18 -8.55 12.31
CA CYS A 240 7.98 -9.40 13.20
C CYS A 240 7.97 -10.88 12.81
N SER A 241 7.02 -11.31 11.97
CA SER A 241 6.99 -12.67 11.41
C SER A 241 7.49 -12.68 9.98
N ASP A 242 7.02 -11.75 9.15
CA ASP A 242 7.26 -11.72 7.70
C ASP A 242 8.72 -11.34 7.35
N LEU A 243 9.35 -10.50 8.17
CA LEU A 243 10.71 -10.00 7.96
C LEU A 243 11.71 -10.49 9.03
N ALA A 244 11.34 -11.55 9.76
CA ALA A 244 12.09 -12.05 10.89
C ALA A 244 13.47 -12.59 10.50
N MET A 245 14.48 -12.32 11.34
CA MET A 245 15.83 -12.89 11.16
C MET A 245 15.86 -14.42 11.30
N SER A 246 14.85 -15.05 11.91
CA SER A 246 14.72 -16.51 11.99
C SER A 246 14.57 -17.18 10.62
N GLN A 247 14.32 -16.41 9.56
CA GLN A 247 14.31 -16.89 8.18
C GLN A 247 15.71 -16.90 7.52
N ALA A 248 16.71 -16.26 8.14
CA ALA A 248 18.10 -16.34 7.69
C ALA A 248 18.74 -17.68 8.08
N ASP A 249 19.91 -17.98 7.51
CA ASP A 249 20.74 -19.10 7.97
C ASP A 249 21.33 -18.84 9.38
N GLN A 250 21.93 -19.88 9.98
CA GLN A 250 22.41 -19.80 11.37
C GLN A 250 23.47 -18.70 11.55
N ASP A 251 24.39 -18.55 10.61
CA ASP A 251 25.44 -17.53 10.66
C ASP A 251 24.82 -16.12 10.61
N GLY A 252 23.81 -15.90 9.76
CA GLY A 252 23.06 -14.65 9.70
C GLY A 252 22.26 -14.35 10.97
N GLN A 253 21.70 -15.37 11.62
CA GLN A 253 21.00 -15.24 12.91
C GLN A 253 21.96 -14.83 14.03
N ASP A 254 23.09 -15.51 14.15
CA ASP A 254 24.11 -15.23 15.18
C ASP A 254 24.69 -13.82 15.00
N GLN A 255 24.97 -13.42 13.75
CA GLN A 255 25.43 -12.07 13.44
C GLN A 255 24.37 -11.03 13.79
N ALA A 256 23.10 -11.27 13.44
CA ALA A 256 22.00 -10.36 13.76
C ALA A 256 21.83 -10.17 15.27
N GLU A 257 21.92 -11.24 16.06
CA GLU A 257 21.85 -11.15 17.52
C GLU A 257 22.98 -10.26 18.08
N SER A 258 24.21 -10.44 17.61
CA SER A 258 25.34 -9.58 18.00
C SER A 258 25.08 -8.11 17.64
N LEU A 259 24.66 -7.84 16.41
CA LEU A 259 24.39 -6.48 15.92
C LEU A 259 23.26 -5.80 16.70
N VAL A 260 22.18 -6.52 17.02
CA VAL A 260 21.07 -6.02 17.82
C VAL A 260 21.54 -5.70 19.25
N ASN A 261 22.32 -6.59 19.87
CA ASN A 261 22.85 -6.37 21.21
C ASN A 261 23.79 -5.16 21.25
N GLU A 262 24.69 -5.03 20.27
CA GLU A 262 25.59 -3.89 20.14
C GLU A 262 24.85 -2.57 19.86
N ALA A 263 23.72 -2.63 19.16
CA ALA A 263 22.88 -1.47 18.90
C ALA A 263 22.11 -1.00 20.15
N GLY A 264 22.06 -1.81 21.22
CA GLY A 264 21.36 -1.52 22.47
C GLY A 264 20.01 -2.23 22.61
N GLY A 265 19.76 -3.26 21.80
CA GLY A 265 18.50 -4.00 21.74
C GLY A 265 17.43 -3.31 20.90
N VAL A 266 16.38 -4.06 20.57
CA VAL A 266 15.20 -3.56 19.86
C VAL A 266 13.91 -4.02 20.55
N SER A 267 12.81 -3.34 20.27
CA SER A 267 11.46 -3.73 20.72
C SER A 267 10.60 -4.20 19.54
N PRO A 268 9.60 -5.07 19.79
CA PRO A 268 8.66 -5.49 18.76
C PRO A 268 7.94 -4.31 18.09
N LEU A 269 7.64 -4.48 16.80
CA LEU A 269 6.90 -3.51 16.00
C LEU A 269 5.38 -3.75 16.14
N ASN A 270 4.60 -2.67 16.07
CA ASN A 270 3.14 -2.68 16.00
C ASN A 270 2.62 -2.09 14.66
N GLY A 271 3.53 -1.92 13.71
CA GLY A 271 3.27 -1.51 12.34
C GLY A 271 4.57 -1.10 11.67
N LEU A 272 4.68 -1.36 10.37
CA LEU A 272 5.83 -0.97 9.57
C LEU A 272 5.35 -0.45 8.22
N VAL A 273 5.93 0.66 7.76
CA VAL A 273 5.78 1.12 6.38
C VAL A 273 7.16 1.36 5.78
N MET A 274 7.37 0.87 4.56
CA MET A 274 8.50 1.23 3.72
C MET A 274 7.94 1.92 2.48
N ALA A 275 8.24 3.21 2.31
CA ALA A 275 7.66 4.06 1.28
C ALA A 275 8.76 4.64 0.38
N LEU A 276 8.75 4.27 -0.89
CA LEU A 276 9.66 4.74 -1.92
C LEU A 276 9.04 5.94 -2.64
N ALA A 277 9.68 7.10 -2.52
CA ALA A 277 9.28 8.32 -3.21
C ALA A 277 9.63 8.25 -4.72
N PRO A 278 9.01 9.09 -5.58
CA PRO A 278 9.32 9.13 -7.02
C PRO A 278 10.78 9.46 -7.37
N ASP A 279 11.55 10.02 -6.44
CA ASP A 279 12.99 10.26 -6.57
C ASP A 279 13.86 9.14 -5.98
N ARG A 280 13.24 8.02 -5.61
CA ARG A 280 13.82 6.83 -4.96
C ARG A 280 14.28 7.05 -3.52
N GLY A 281 13.94 8.18 -2.89
CA GLY A 281 14.11 8.32 -1.44
C GLY A 281 13.22 7.32 -0.69
N LEU A 282 13.81 6.54 0.22
CA LEU A 282 13.09 5.55 1.03
C LEU A 282 12.76 6.14 2.40
N THR A 283 11.49 6.11 2.78
CA THR A 283 11.06 6.39 4.15
C THR A 283 10.64 5.10 4.82
N VAL A 284 11.32 4.72 5.90
CA VAL A 284 10.92 3.63 6.79
C VAL A 284 10.25 4.25 8.01
N ALA A 285 9.03 3.82 8.31
CA ALA A 285 8.29 4.24 9.48
C ALA A 285 7.92 3.02 10.34
N GLU A 286 8.43 2.99 11.56
CA GLU A 286 8.32 1.88 12.50
C GLU A 286 7.46 2.32 13.68
N LEU A 287 6.33 1.66 13.88
CA LEU A 287 5.43 1.96 14.98
C LEU A 287 5.70 1.06 16.18
N PHE A 288 5.77 1.66 17.37
CA PHE A 288 5.91 0.98 18.65
C PHE A 288 4.65 1.15 19.49
N GLU A 289 4.56 0.44 20.63
CA GLU A 289 3.43 0.54 21.55
C GLU A 289 3.32 1.94 22.17
N SER A 290 4.47 2.62 22.37
CA SER A 290 4.51 3.92 23.02
C SER A 290 5.61 4.83 22.47
N SER A 291 5.46 6.13 22.72
CA SER A 291 6.49 7.13 22.42
C SER A 291 7.79 6.93 23.21
N SER A 292 7.72 6.30 24.38
CA SER A 292 8.90 5.93 25.16
C SER A 292 9.70 4.84 24.45
N GLN A 293 9.02 3.78 23.99
CA GLN A 293 9.65 2.71 23.20
C GLN A 293 10.24 3.25 21.89
N ALA A 294 9.52 4.12 21.17
CA ALA A 294 10.04 4.75 19.96
C ALA A 294 11.34 5.54 20.22
N LYS A 295 11.41 6.30 21.32
CA LYS A 295 12.64 7.02 21.71
C LYS A 295 13.80 6.09 22.05
N GLN A 296 13.52 4.96 22.70
CA GLN A 296 14.53 3.95 23.02
C GLN A 296 15.05 3.25 21.76
N ASN A 297 14.17 2.99 20.79
CA ASN A 297 14.49 2.31 19.53
C ASN A 297 15.12 3.22 18.47
N LEU A 298 14.96 4.55 18.55
CA LEU A 298 15.46 5.46 17.50
C LEU A 298 16.94 5.25 17.15
N ARG A 299 17.82 5.19 18.16
CA ARG A 299 19.26 5.02 17.94
C ARG A 299 19.61 3.60 17.46
N PRO A 300 19.13 2.52 18.11
CA PRO A 300 19.32 1.16 17.62
C PRO A 300 18.88 0.99 16.17
N ARG A 301 17.64 1.39 15.83
CA ARG A 301 17.06 1.24 14.49
C ARG A 301 17.83 2.06 13.45
N ALA A 302 18.21 3.30 13.78
CA ALA A 302 19.04 4.12 12.90
C ALA A 302 20.42 3.48 12.63
N ARG A 303 21.04 2.83 13.63
CA ARG A 303 22.33 2.13 13.45
C ARG A 303 22.17 0.89 12.56
N LEU A 304 21.13 0.10 12.78
CA LEU A 304 20.87 -1.12 12.01
C LEU A 304 20.47 -0.80 10.55
N ALA A 305 19.75 0.29 10.31
CA ALA A 305 19.31 0.69 8.97
C ALA A 305 20.45 1.17 8.05
N VAL A 306 21.65 1.40 8.59
CA VAL A 306 22.88 1.66 7.83
C VAL A 306 24.02 0.76 8.34
N GLY A 307 23.69 -0.41 8.88
CA GLY A 307 24.64 -1.40 9.36
C GLY A 307 24.83 -2.54 8.37
N ASP A 308 25.49 -3.60 8.82
CA ASP A 308 25.58 -4.85 8.07
C ASP A 308 24.19 -5.43 7.82
N ALA A 309 24.02 -6.11 6.69
CA ALA A 309 22.78 -6.74 6.27
C ALA A 309 22.91 -8.27 6.29
N PRO A 310 22.93 -8.91 7.49
CA PRO A 310 23.02 -10.36 7.61
C PRO A 310 21.88 -11.04 6.85
N GLY A 311 22.19 -12.16 6.19
CA GLY A 311 21.26 -12.86 5.30
C GLY A 311 21.07 -12.24 3.91
N ARG A 312 21.69 -11.07 3.64
CA ARG A 312 21.60 -10.39 2.33
C ARG A 312 22.96 -10.16 1.66
N GLY A 313 24.03 -10.21 2.45
CA GLY A 313 25.40 -9.93 2.01
C GLY A 313 25.66 -8.42 1.93
N GLY A 314 26.83 -7.98 2.43
CA GLY A 314 27.21 -6.57 2.46
C GLY A 314 26.52 -5.75 3.57
N SER A 315 26.48 -4.43 3.39
CA SER A 315 25.88 -3.49 4.33
C SER A 315 24.82 -2.62 3.64
N PHE A 316 23.74 -2.27 4.37
CA PHE A 316 22.80 -1.24 3.91
C PHE A 316 23.49 0.09 3.63
N SER A 317 24.59 0.38 4.34
CA SER A 317 25.36 1.61 4.13
C SER A 317 26.13 1.63 2.83
N ASP A 318 26.30 0.50 2.13
CA ASP A 318 26.95 0.47 0.82
C ASP A 318 26.06 1.18 -0.21
N ASP A 319 24.75 0.91 -0.17
CA ASP A 319 23.77 1.41 -1.14
C ASP A 319 22.97 2.63 -0.66
N LEU A 320 22.74 2.74 0.65
CA LEU A 320 21.86 3.74 1.24
C LEU A 320 22.59 4.66 2.21
N LYS A 321 22.14 5.91 2.24
CA LYS A 321 22.56 6.91 3.23
C LYS A 321 21.37 7.34 4.07
N LEU A 322 21.45 7.16 5.39
CA LEU A 322 20.49 7.76 6.32
C LEU A 322 20.65 9.28 6.34
N THR A 323 19.58 9.99 6.02
CA THR A 323 19.53 11.46 5.96
C THR A 323 18.72 12.05 7.11
N VAL A 324 17.71 11.32 7.60
CA VAL A 324 16.87 11.73 8.73
C VAL A 324 16.63 10.53 9.63
N SER A 325 16.78 10.72 10.94
CA SER A 325 16.25 9.82 11.95
C SER A 325 15.57 10.65 13.05
N ARG A 326 14.28 10.40 13.27
CA ARG A 326 13.50 11.09 14.30
C ARG A 326 12.39 10.22 14.86
N THR A 327 11.80 10.64 15.97
CA THR A 327 10.53 10.11 16.45
C THR A 327 9.39 11.06 16.14
N ASP A 328 8.20 10.50 15.96
CA ASP A 328 6.93 11.22 15.90
C ASP A 328 5.85 10.42 16.66
N GLY A 329 5.57 10.84 17.89
CA GLY A 329 4.71 10.07 18.80
C GLY A 329 5.34 8.71 19.10
N ALA A 330 4.61 7.64 18.78
CA ALA A 330 5.06 6.25 18.94
C ALA A 330 5.79 5.69 17.71
N ALA A 331 6.06 6.51 16.69
CA ALA A 331 6.77 6.07 15.49
C ALA A 331 8.24 6.53 15.49
N VAL A 332 9.13 5.69 14.97
CA VAL A 332 10.46 6.06 14.46
C VAL A 332 10.35 6.26 12.96
N ILE A 333 10.93 7.35 12.44
CA ILE A 333 10.96 7.67 11.01
C ILE A 333 12.41 7.77 10.58
N LEU A 334 12.80 6.92 9.64
CA LEU A 334 14.12 6.88 9.01
C LEU A 334 13.96 7.25 7.53
N ARG A 335 14.71 8.24 7.04
CA ARG A 335 14.76 8.56 5.61
C ARG A 335 16.12 8.20 5.06
N LEU A 336 16.14 7.31 4.08
CA LEU A 336 17.32 6.82 3.41
C LEU A 336 17.33 7.30 1.96
N GLN A 337 18.51 7.68 1.47
CA GLN A 337 18.71 8.06 0.08
C GLN A 337 19.64 7.05 -0.58
N PRO A 338 19.27 6.47 -1.74
CA PRO A 338 20.18 5.70 -2.56
C PRO A 338 21.39 6.53 -2.98
N LYS A 339 22.59 5.96 -2.87
CA LYS A 339 23.81 6.58 -3.38
C LYS A 339 23.86 6.56 -4.90
N GLU A 340 23.33 5.50 -5.49
CA GLU A 340 23.26 5.32 -6.94
C GLU A 340 21.92 5.73 -7.52
N ARG A 341 21.94 6.18 -8.78
CA ARG A 341 20.74 6.70 -9.48
C ARG A 341 19.82 5.59 -9.98
N THR A 342 20.32 4.36 -10.05
CA THR A 342 19.59 3.13 -10.46
C THR A 342 19.78 2.03 -9.39
N GLY A 343 19.08 0.90 -9.55
CA GLY A 343 19.18 -0.26 -8.64
C GLY A 343 17.95 -0.47 -7.77
N TYR A 344 17.99 -1.52 -6.94
CA TYR A 344 16.86 -1.97 -6.12
C TYR A 344 16.97 -1.45 -4.69
N VAL A 345 15.90 -0.84 -4.19
CA VAL A 345 15.84 -0.21 -2.87
C VAL A 345 14.72 -0.87 -2.06
N LEU A 346 13.47 -0.75 -2.52
CA LEU A 346 12.29 -1.37 -1.96
C LEU A 346 12.24 -2.86 -2.28
N SER A 347 12.53 -3.30 -3.52
CA SER A 347 12.63 -4.76 -3.83
C SER A 347 13.74 -5.45 -3.04
N ALA A 348 14.71 -4.67 -2.54
CA ALA A 348 15.73 -5.16 -1.65
C ALA A 348 15.28 -5.17 -0.18
N LEU A 349 14.02 -4.93 0.16
CA LEU A 349 13.56 -4.85 1.55
C LEU A 349 12.15 -5.41 1.77
N ASP A 350 11.45 -5.72 0.69
CA ASP A 350 10.05 -6.13 0.72
C ASP A 350 9.86 -7.61 1.08
N ASN A 351 10.93 -8.42 1.01
CA ASN A 351 10.90 -9.84 1.32
C ASN A 351 12.17 -10.32 2.04
N GLY A 352 12.00 -11.34 2.87
CA GLY A 352 13.08 -12.00 3.60
C GLY A 352 13.51 -11.24 4.87
N PRO A 353 14.60 -11.70 5.53
CA PRO A 353 15.05 -11.13 6.78
C PRO A 353 15.54 -9.68 6.61
N VAL A 354 15.00 -8.76 7.40
CA VAL A 354 15.39 -7.34 7.40
C VAL A 354 15.78 -6.91 8.80
N LEU A 355 17.09 -6.77 9.03
CA LEU A 355 17.65 -6.57 10.38
C LEU A 355 17.05 -5.36 11.11
N PHE A 356 16.91 -4.22 10.45
CA PHE A 356 16.34 -3.03 11.09
C PHE A 356 14.83 -3.13 11.31
N ALA A 357 14.14 -4.10 10.71
CA ALA A 357 12.73 -4.41 10.96
C ALA A 357 12.54 -5.56 11.97
N THR A 358 13.62 -6.14 12.51
CA THR A 358 13.55 -7.31 13.38
C THR A 358 12.81 -7.04 14.69
N CYS A 359 12.29 -8.12 15.26
CA CYS A 359 11.78 -8.24 16.61
C CYS A 359 12.48 -9.46 17.23
#